data_AF-A0A0G1AE42-F1
#
_entry.id   AF-A0A0G1AE42-F1
#
_cell.length_a   1.000
_cell.length_b   1.000
_cell.length_c   1.000
_cell.angle_alpha   90.00
_cell.angle_beta   90.00
_cell.angle_gamma   90.00
#
_symmetry.space_group_name_H-M   'P 1'
#
loop_
_entity.id
_entity.type
_entity.pdbx_description
1 polymer ?
#
loop_
_entity_poly.entity_id
_entity_poly.type
_entity_poly.pdbx_seq_one_letter_code
_entity_poly.pdbx_strand_id
1 'polypeptide(L)'
;MPRILLLLLICQIFVLTQFSYDREKFVLLFLGYNGFMVILVGEKVTDEQIKLAGEDYFGEYIKIVVDVETGVMTIGGEWHADGERQLLNTGCKQQNLWGGGLRLANKQIDFNSLINTRPDINKSQEILDPRIREKFETLVKEKFGL
;
A
#
# COMPACT_ATOMS: atom_id res chain seq x y z
N MET A 1 -9.88 -3.00 50.49
CA MET A 1 -9.39 -2.16 49.38
C MET A 1 -8.37 -2.96 48.57
N PRO A 2 -8.80 -3.85 47.65
CA PRO A 2 -8.21 -3.85 46.29
C PRO A 2 -9.17 -4.45 45.25
N ARG A 3 -10.30 -3.79 44.94
CA ARG A 3 -11.19 -4.22 43.83
C ARG A 3 -11.28 -3.24 42.67
N ILE A 4 -10.71 -2.04 42.82
CA ILE A 4 -10.66 -1.01 41.76
C ILE A 4 -9.36 -1.11 40.95
N LEU A 5 -8.26 -1.59 41.54
CA LEU A 5 -6.98 -1.74 40.84
C LEU A 5 -6.96 -2.89 39.81
N LEU A 6 -7.83 -3.90 39.98
CA LEU A 6 -7.95 -5.03 39.05
C LEU A 6 -8.77 -4.67 37.79
N LEU A 7 -9.73 -3.73 37.89
CA LEU A 7 -10.46 -3.25 36.70
C LEU A 7 -9.60 -2.33 35.83
N LEU A 8 -8.66 -1.59 36.42
CA LEU A 8 -7.75 -0.72 35.66
C LEU A 8 -6.66 -1.51 34.92
N LEU A 9 -6.23 -2.68 35.44
CA LEU A 9 -5.30 -3.56 34.71
C LEU A 9 -5.97 -4.34 33.56
N ILE A 10 -7.28 -4.63 33.66
CA ILE A 10 -8.02 -5.27 32.57
C ILE A 10 -8.36 -4.25 31.47
N CYS A 11 -8.44 -2.95 31.79
CA CYS A 11 -8.71 -1.89 30.82
C CYS A 11 -7.48 -1.46 30.00
N GLN A 12 -6.24 -1.74 30.45
CA GLN A 12 -5.01 -1.39 29.72
C GLN A 12 -4.44 -2.50 28.82
N ILE A 13 -5.02 -3.71 28.82
CA ILE A 13 -4.56 -4.83 27.98
C ILE A 13 -5.50 -5.09 26.79
N PHE A 14 -6.60 -4.35 26.66
CA PHE A 14 -7.57 -4.48 25.57
C PHE A 14 -7.37 -3.44 24.44
N VAL A 15 -6.12 -3.12 24.11
CA VAL A 15 -5.75 -2.24 22.95
C VAL A 15 -5.03 -3.04 21.85
N LEU A 16 -5.10 -4.38 21.89
CA LEU A 16 -4.43 -5.22 20.90
C LEU A 16 -5.45 -5.84 19.95
N THR A 17 -5.53 -5.22 18.77
CA THR A 17 -6.00 -5.80 17.49
C THR A 17 -7.39 -6.42 17.52
N GLN A 18 -8.43 -5.63 17.22
CA GLN A 18 -9.65 -6.20 16.66
C GLN A 18 -9.40 -6.57 15.20
N PHE A 19 -9.16 -7.86 14.95
CA PHE A 19 -9.25 -8.43 13.61
C PHE A 19 -10.73 -8.59 13.25
N SER A 20 -11.21 -7.83 12.27
CA SER A 20 -12.43 -8.19 11.53
C SER A 20 -12.01 -8.82 10.21
N TYR A 21 -12.24 -10.12 10.07
CA TYR A 21 -12.06 -10.86 8.83
C TYR A 21 -13.43 -11.05 8.19
N ASP A 22 -13.73 -10.25 7.17
CA ASP A 22 -14.89 -10.46 6.30
C ASP A 22 -14.49 -11.39 5.15
N ARG A 23 -15.12 -12.57 5.09
CA ARG A 23 -14.82 -13.59 4.07
C ARG A 23 -15.33 -13.24 2.68
N GLU A 24 -16.23 -12.28 2.55
CA GLU A 24 -16.84 -11.96 1.24
C GLU A 24 -16.20 -10.75 0.56
N LYS A 25 -15.38 -9.99 1.28
CA LYS A 25 -14.70 -8.79 0.78
C LYS A 25 -13.24 -8.83 1.23
N PHE A 26 -12.32 -9.20 0.34
CA PHE A 26 -10.87 -9.15 0.54
C PHE A 26 -10.39 -7.69 0.76
N VAL A 27 -10.72 -7.08 1.90
CA VAL A 27 -10.30 -5.73 2.29
C VAL A 27 -9.92 -5.79 3.76
N LEU A 28 -8.61 -5.77 4.02
CA LEU A 28 -8.06 -5.72 5.37
C LEU A 28 -8.02 -4.26 5.82
N LEU A 29 -9.02 -3.82 6.59
CA LEU A 29 -9.09 -2.47 7.14
C LEU A 29 -8.25 -2.37 8.43
N PHE A 30 -7.15 -1.62 8.40
CA PHE A 30 -6.41 -1.24 9.60
C PHE A 30 -6.92 0.14 10.09
N LEU A 31 -7.72 0.16 11.15
CA LEU A 31 -8.15 1.40 11.80
C LEU A 31 -7.06 1.91 12.75
N GLY A 32 -6.18 2.77 12.25
CA GLY A 32 -5.28 3.62 13.04
C GLY A 32 -5.70 5.09 12.92
N TYR A 33 -5.71 5.81 14.06
CA TYR A 33 -5.99 7.25 14.22
C TYR A 33 -5.70 8.12 12.98
N ASN A 34 -6.74 8.66 12.31
CA ASN A 34 -6.65 9.55 11.14
C ASN A 34 -5.52 9.17 10.14
N GLY A 35 -5.34 7.87 9.93
CA GLY A 35 -4.15 7.31 9.28
C GLY A 35 -4.40 7.03 7.81
N PHE A 36 -3.53 7.58 6.96
CA PHE A 36 -3.40 7.27 5.55
C PHE A 36 -3.48 5.75 5.32
N MET A 37 -4.44 5.31 4.52
CA MET A 37 -4.80 3.90 4.43
C MET A 37 -4.02 3.19 3.33
N VAL A 38 -3.36 2.08 3.66
CA VAL A 38 -2.69 1.22 2.67
C VAL A 38 -3.57 0.02 2.36
N ILE A 39 -3.91 -0.14 1.08
CA ILE A 39 -4.79 -1.19 0.58
C ILE A 39 -3.95 -2.21 -0.19
N LEU A 40 -3.98 -3.45 0.26
CA LEU A 40 -3.47 -4.59 -0.52
C LEU A 40 -4.48 -4.94 -1.62
N VAL A 41 -4.03 -4.96 -2.86
CA VAL A 41 -4.88 -5.18 -4.04
C VAL A 41 -4.96 -6.66 -4.38
N GLY A 42 -6.19 -7.15 -4.56
CA GLY A 42 -6.48 -8.49 -5.07
C GLY A 42 -6.29 -8.57 -6.58
N GLU A 43 -7.25 -9.15 -7.31
CA GLU A 43 -7.16 -9.29 -8.77
C GLU A 43 -7.27 -7.95 -9.51
N LYS A 44 -8.17 -7.07 -9.07
CA LYS A 44 -8.40 -5.74 -9.64
C LYS A 44 -8.62 -4.70 -8.54
N VAL A 45 -8.35 -3.45 -8.86
CA VAL A 45 -8.68 -2.31 -8.01
C VAL A 45 -10.16 -1.95 -8.24
N THR A 46 -10.92 -1.80 -7.16
CA THR A 46 -12.32 -1.35 -7.22
C THR A 46 -12.44 0.17 -7.12
N ASP A 47 -13.54 0.74 -7.59
CA ASP A 47 -13.79 2.20 -7.48
C ASP A 47 -13.77 2.69 -6.03
N GLU A 48 -14.23 1.86 -5.08
CA GLU A 48 -14.16 2.16 -3.65
C GLU A 48 -12.71 2.22 -3.16
N GLN A 49 -11.87 1.28 -3.59
CA GLN A 49 -10.44 1.29 -3.27
C GLN A 49 -9.71 2.48 -3.91
N ILE A 50 -10.08 2.87 -5.15
CA ILE A 50 -9.55 4.08 -5.81
C ILE A 50 -9.90 5.32 -4.99
N LYS A 51 -11.16 5.45 -4.57
CA LYS A 51 -11.62 6.57 -3.77
C LYS A 51 -10.84 6.65 -2.46
N LEU A 52 -10.80 5.55 -1.70
CA LEU A 52 -10.12 5.49 -0.41
C LEU A 52 -8.61 5.76 -0.52
N ALA A 53 -7.93 5.15 -1.50
CA ALA A 53 -6.49 5.33 -1.69
C ALA A 53 -6.11 6.73 -2.21
N GLY A 54 -7.06 7.47 -2.79
CA GLY A 54 -6.87 8.81 -3.32
C GLY A 54 -7.30 9.94 -2.37
N GLU A 55 -7.98 9.63 -1.25
CA GLU A 55 -8.47 10.64 -0.29
C GLU A 55 -7.35 11.56 0.20
N ASP A 56 -6.18 10.97 0.42
CA ASP A 56 -4.97 11.65 0.91
C ASP A 56 -4.38 12.67 -0.08
N TYR A 57 -4.80 12.60 -1.35
CA TYR A 57 -4.34 13.46 -2.45
C TYR A 57 -5.51 14.14 -3.16
N PHE A 58 -6.60 14.43 -2.44
CA PHE A 58 -7.79 15.10 -2.98
C PHE A 58 -8.39 14.37 -4.21
N GLY A 59 -8.20 13.06 -4.31
CA GLY A 59 -8.66 12.27 -5.46
C GLY A 59 -7.88 12.53 -6.76
N GLU A 60 -6.69 13.13 -6.69
CA GLU A 60 -5.87 13.42 -7.87
C GLU A 60 -4.78 12.37 -8.12
N TYR A 61 -4.29 11.75 -7.06
CA TYR A 61 -3.11 10.88 -7.11
C TYR A 61 -3.24 9.68 -6.18
N ILE A 62 -2.78 8.52 -6.64
CA ILE A 62 -2.69 7.30 -5.83
C ILE A 62 -1.24 6.85 -5.82
N LYS A 63 -0.65 6.68 -4.64
CA LYS A 63 0.65 6.00 -4.50
C LYS A 63 0.49 4.51 -4.73
N ILE A 64 1.48 3.91 -5.37
CA ILE A 64 1.47 2.50 -5.73
C ILE A 64 2.83 1.88 -5.38
N VAL A 65 2.81 0.68 -4.81
CA VAL A 65 3.99 -0.19 -4.70
C VAL A 65 3.65 -1.57 -5.24
N VAL A 66 4.53 -2.13 -6.07
CA VAL A 66 4.32 -3.41 -6.75
C VAL A 66 5.52 -4.31 -6.52
N ASP A 67 5.28 -5.57 -6.16
CA ASP A 67 6.27 -6.64 -6.36
C ASP A 67 6.23 -7.07 -7.84
N VAL A 68 7.25 -6.69 -8.61
CA VAL A 68 7.27 -6.90 -10.08
C VAL A 68 7.50 -8.35 -10.50
N GLU A 69 7.78 -9.26 -9.56
CA GLU A 69 7.93 -10.69 -9.83
C GLU A 69 6.64 -11.47 -9.56
N THR A 70 5.84 -11.03 -8.58
CA THR A 70 4.59 -11.72 -8.19
C THR A 70 3.32 -10.99 -8.61
N GLY A 71 3.40 -9.71 -8.94
CA GLY A 71 2.24 -8.87 -9.28
C GLY A 71 1.40 -8.45 -8.07
N VAL A 72 1.86 -8.74 -6.85
CA VAL A 72 1.21 -8.26 -5.61
C VAL A 72 1.43 -6.75 -5.51
N MET A 73 0.38 -6.00 -5.21
CA MET A 73 0.38 -4.55 -5.26
C MET A 73 -0.32 -3.95 -4.05
N THR A 74 0.19 -2.82 -3.58
CA THR A 74 -0.49 -1.95 -2.62
C THR A 74 -0.76 -0.58 -3.21
N ILE A 75 -1.85 0.05 -2.79
CA ILE A 75 -2.19 1.41 -3.15
C ILE A 75 -2.50 2.27 -1.90
N GLY A 76 -2.31 3.58 -2.01
CA GLY A 76 -2.53 4.53 -0.92
C GLY A 76 -1.32 4.66 0.01
N GLY A 77 -1.57 5.03 1.28
CA GLY A 77 -0.55 5.26 2.29
C GLY A 77 0.07 6.66 2.27
N GLU A 78 0.58 7.08 3.44
CA GLU A 78 1.22 8.39 3.62
C GLU A 78 2.52 8.47 2.84
N TRP A 79 3.24 7.35 2.78
CA TRP A 79 4.47 7.20 2.01
C TRP A 79 4.46 5.86 1.27
N HIS A 80 5.21 5.77 0.17
CA HIS A 80 5.44 4.46 -0.48
C HIS A 80 6.09 3.44 0.48
N ALA A 81 6.82 3.92 1.49
CA ALA A 81 7.38 3.08 2.54
C ALA A 81 6.32 2.31 3.35
N ASP A 82 5.08 2.83 3.43
CA ASP A 82 3.99 2.12 4.12
C ASP A 82 3.47 0.95 3.29
N GLY A 83 3.32 1.15 1.97
CA GLY A 83 3.04 0.08 1.01
C GLY A 83 4.14 -0.98 0.96
N GLU A 84 5.39 -0.53 0.90
CA GLU A 84 6.56 -1.41 0.97
C GLU A 84 6.54 -2.27 2.24
N ARG A 85 6.34 -1.65 3.41
CA ARG A 85 6.24 -2.37 4.69
C ARG A 85 5.12 -3.41 4.67
N GLN A 86 3.96 -3.08 4.11
CA GLN A 86 2.85 -4.02 4.01
C GLN A 86 3.19 -5.22 3.10
N LEU A 87 3.84 -4.98 1.96
CA LEU A 87 4.26 -6.06 1.05
C LEU A 87 5.37 -6.93 1.65
N LEU A 88 6.30 -6.36 2.40
CA LEU A 88 7.31 -7.14 3.13
C LEU A 88 6.64 -8.07 4.16
N ASN A 89 5.60 -7.60 4.84
CA ASN A 89 4.85 -8.41 5.81
C ASN A 89 4.06 -9.56 5.16
N THR A 90 3.77 -9.50 3.86
CA THR A 90 3.17 -10.63 3.12
C THR A 90 4.20 -11.61 2.57
N GLY A 91 5.49 -11.37 2.79
CA GLY A 91 6.59 -12.22 2.33
C GLY A 91 7.20 -11.81 0.99
N CYS A 92 6.81 -10.66 0.44
CA CYS A 92 7.46 -10.11 -0.75
C CYS A 92 8.93 -9.77 -0.45
N LYS A 93 9.77 -9.78 -1.49
CA LYS A 93 11.20 -9.49 -1.33
C LYS A 93 11.48 -8.04 -1.68
N GLN A 94 12.18 -7.32 -0.81
CA GLN A 94 12.59 -5.93 -1.00
C GLN A 94 13.12 -5.63 -2.42
N GLN A 95 13.97 -6.51 -2.96
CA GLN A 95 14.57 -6.36 -4.28
C GLN A 95 13.54 -6.32 -5.44
N ASN A 96 12.36 -6.91 -5.24
CA ASN A 96 11.28 -6.97 -6.22
C ASN A 96 10.30 -5.78 -6.08
N LEU A 97 10.35 -5.04 -4.98
CA LEU A 97 9.41 -3.96 -4.71
C LEU A 97 9.82 -2.71 -5.48
N TRP A 98 8.88 -2.10 -6.19
CA TRP A 98 9.08 -0.83 -6.89
C TRP A 98 7.88 0.07 -6.66
N GLY A 99 8.15 1.36 -6.48
CA GLY A 99 7.16 2.38 -6.16
C GLY A 99 6.91 3.34 -7.32
N GLY A 100 5.72 3.93 -7.32
CA GLY A 100 5.29 4.92 -8.29
C GLY A 100 3.91 5.46 -7.94
N GLY A 101 3.15 5.89 -8.93
CA GLY A 101 1.77 6.26 -8.68
C GLY A 101 0.94 6.45 -9.93
N LEU A 102 -0.32 6.80 -9.73
CA LEU A 102 -1.29 7.00 -10.79
C LEU A 102 -1.97 8.35 -10.62
N ARG A 103 -1.87 9.19 -11.64
CA ARG A 103 -2.63 10.43 -11.76
C ARG A 103 -4.02 10.11 -12.27
N LEU A 104 -5.05 10.36 -11.46
CA LEU A 104 -6.40 9.91 -11.76
C LEU A 104 -7.05 10.67 -12.92
N ALA A 105 -6.66 11.93 -13.14
CA ALA A 105 -7.21 12.80 -14.17
C ALA A 105 -6.86 12.36 -15.60
N ASN A 106 -5.63 11.94 -15.84
CA ASN A 106 -5.12 11.58 -17.18
C ASN A 106 -4.64 10.13 -17.28
N LYS A 107 -4.80 9.35 -16.21
CA LYS A 107 -4.34 7.95 -16.10
C LYS A 107 -2.83 7.78 -16.36
N GLN A 108 -2.06 8.85 -16.14
CA GLN A 108 -0.61 8.80 -16.29
C GLN A 108 0.01 8.08 -15.09
N ILE A 109 0.85 7.09 -15.39
CA ILE A 109 1.64 6.36 -14.41
C ILE A 109 2.93 7.14 -14.16
N ASP A 110 3.22 7.37 -12.88
CA ASP A 110 4.43 7.99 -12.36
C ASP A 110 5.35 6.87 -11.84
N PHE A 111 6.65 7.00 -12.05
CA PHE A 111 7.66 6.01 -11.64
C PHE A 111 8.53 6.54 -10.50
N ASN A 112 8.19 7.70 -9.95
CA ASN A 112 8.93 8.34 -8.89
C ASN A 112 8.55 7.79 -7.51
N SER A 113 9.54 7.31 -6.77
CA SER A 113 9.39 6.95 -5.36
C SER A 113 10.72 6.93 -4.62
N LEU A 114 10.70 7.30 -3.33
CA LEU A 114 11.87 7.20 -2.46
C LEU A 114 12.39 5.76 -2.34
N ILE A 115 11.51 4.76 -2.34
CA ILE A 115 11.88 3.35 -2.18
C ILE A 115 12.67 2.79 -3.38
N ASN A 116 12.62 3.50 -4.52
CA ASN A 116 13.33 3.11 -5.73
C ASN A 116 14.83 3.44 -5.65
N THR A 117 15.26 4.33 -4.74
CA THR A 117 16.67 4.73 -4.63
C THR A 117 17.49 3.65 -3.94
N ARG A 118 18.38 3.01 -4.69
CA ARG A 118 19.24 1.88 -4.28
C ARG A 118 20.65 2.09 -4.83
N PRO A 119 21.68 2.35 -4.00
CA PRO A 119 23.02 2.74 -4.47
C PRO A 119 23.61 1.82 -5.56
N ASP A 120 23.41 0.50 -5.43
CA ASP A 120 24.00 -0.50 -6.31
C ASP A 120 23.11 -0.91 -7.50
N ILE A 121 21.82 -0.57 -7.46
CA ILE A 121 20.81 -1.07 -8.42
C ILE A 121 20.16 0.08 -9.20
N ASN A 122 19.74 1.13 -8.52
CA ASN A 122 18.97 2.22 -9.10
C ASN A 122 19.25 3.55 -8.36
N LYS A 123 20.11 4.39 -8.93
CA LYS A 123 20.59 5.63 -8.29
C LYS A 123 19.61 6.81 -8.40
N SER A 124 18.33 6.55 -8.62
CA SER A 124 17.29 7.54 -8.83
C SER A 124 16.03 7.16 -8.04
N GLN A 125 15.12 8.12 -7.87
CA GLN A 125 13.76 7.84 -7.43
C GLN A 125 12.89 7.31 -8.57
N GLU A 126 13.31 7.55 -9.82
CA GLU A 126 12.71 6.94 -11.01
C GLU A 126 13.16 5.48 -11.15
N ILE A 127 12.31 4.63 -11.72
CA ILE A 127 12.68 3.28 -12.16
C ILE A 127 13.53 3.39 -13.44
N LEU A 128 14.85 3.24 -13.38
CA LEU A 128 15.74 3.46 -14.53
C LEU A 128 15.82 2.27 -15.50
N ASP A 129 15.71 1.02 -15.00
CA ASP A 129 15.74 -0.16 -15.87
C ASP A 129 14.43 -0.23 -16.68
N PRO A 130 14.49 -0.15 -18.03
CA PRO A 130 13.29 -0.13 -18.86
C PRO A 130 12.45 -1.40 -18.74
N ARG A 131 13.07 -2.56 -18.44
CA ARG A 131 12.35 -3.84 -18.29
C ARG A 131 11.53 -3.86 -17.02
N ILE A 132 12.08 -3.30 -15.93
CA ILE A 132 11.36 -3.17 -14.66
C ILE A 132 10.24 -2.15 -14.81
N ARG A 133 10.51 -1.04 -15.48
CA ARG A 133 9.52 0.00 -15.76
C ARG A 133 8.32 -0.56 -16.55
N GLU A 134 8.59 -1.33 -17.60
CA GLU A 134 7.55 -1.98 -18.41
C GLU A 134 6.73 -3.00 -17.61
N LYS A 135 7.38 -3.82 -16.77
CA LYS A 135 6.69 -4.74 -15.85
C LYS A 135 5.77 -3.99 -14.89
N PHE A 136 6.30 -2.94 -14.24
CA PHE A 136 5.53 -2.11 -13.32
C PHE A 136 4.33 -1.49 -14.01
N GLU A 137 4.53 -0.87 -15.17
CA GLU A 137 3.47 -0.22 -15.95
C GLU A 137 2.37 -1.20 -16.36
N THR A 138 2.76 -2.38 -16.87
CA THR A 138 1.83 -3.44 -17.27
C THR A 138 0.97 -3.89 -16.09
N LEU A 139 1.59 -4.19 -14.95
CA LEU A 139 0.88 -4.62 -13.75
C LEU A 139 -0.10 -3.55 -13.24
N VAL A 140 0.31 -2.28 -13.25
CA VAL A 140 -0.59 -1.18 -12.86
C VAL A 140 -1.77 -1.09 -13.82
N LYS A 141 -1.55 -1.12 -15.14
CA LYS A 141 -2.64 -1.05 -16.12
C LYS A 141 -3.62 -2.22 -15.97
N GLU A 142 -3.12 -3.44 -15.81
CA GLU A 142 -3.96 -4.64 -15.63
C GLU A 142 -4.85 -4.53 -14.37
N LYS A 143 -4.28 -4.10 -13.25
CA LYS A 143 -5.00 -3.99 -11.98
C LYS A 143 -6.04 -2.87 -11.99
N PHE A 144 -5.74 -1.75 -12.65
CA PHE A 144 -6.64 -0.58 -12.75
C PHE A 144 -7.57 -0.63 -13.97
N GLY A 145 -7.42 -1.59 -14.88
CA GLY A 145 -8.22 -1.72 -16.09
C GLY A 145 -8.02 -0.56 -17.09
N LEU A 146 -6.77 -0.11 -17.24
CA LEU A 146 -6.36 0.99 -18.13
C LEU A 146 -6.01 0.52 -19.55
#